data_AF-A0A542FS01-F1
#
_entry.id   AF-A0A542FS01-F1
#
_cell.length_a   1.000
_cell.length_b   1.000
_cell.length_c   1.000
_cell.angle_alpha   90.00
_cell.angle_beta   90.00
_cell.angle_gamma   90.00
#
_symmetry.space_group_name_H-M   'P 1'
#
loop_
_entity.id
_entity.type
_entity.pdbx_description
1 polymer ?
#
loop_
_entity_poly.entity_id
_entity_poly.type
_entity_poly.pdbx_seq_one_letter_code
_entity_poly.pdbx_strand_id
1 'polypeptide(L)'
;MNPVAIGARASRSSYAGMVTNDDRMPRRRASLELLRAEATDELSVLIAERLRAGEDPWDFMEDLPTVDELVVFTLRAENIAANGGSRPTASRHYRVLRQISLDYPELTEAVWRLLGEANTHRRWDATVRVDAS
;
A
#
# COMPACT_ATOMS: atom_id res chain seq x y z
N MET A 1 59.74 19.43 29.19
CA MET A 1 59.52 20.66 28.39
C MET A 1 58.88 20.23 27.08
N ASN A 2 57.61 20.56 26.88
CA ASN A 2 56.87 20.37 25.61
C ASN A 2 56.67 21.77 25.00
N PRO A 3 56.66 21.96 23.66
CA PRO A 3 55.35 21.87 22.98
C PRO A 3 55.34 21.43 21.49
N VAL A 4 54.27 20.70 21.13
CA VAL A 4 53.30 20.90 20.02
C VAL A 4 53.78 21.10 18.56
N ALA A 5 53.38 20.15 17.68
CA ALA A 5 52.75 20.38 16.36
C ALA A 5 52.28 19.01 15.79
N ILE A 6 51.01 18.62 15.92
CA ILE A 6 49.88 18.83 14.98
C ILE A 6 50.13 18.22 13.59
N GLY A 7 49.45 17.09 13.33
CA GLY A 7 49.41 16.45 12.01
C GLY A 7 48.49 15.23 11.92
N ALA A 8 47.36 15.23 12.63
CA ALA A 8 46.34 14.20 12.49
C ALA A 8 45.63 14.37 11.13
N ARG A 9 46.00 13.56 10.13
CA ARG A 9 45.26 13.44 8.87
C ARG A 9 44.04 12.56 9.12
N ALA A 10 43.01 13.14 9.75
CA ALA A 10 41.69 12.54 9.82
C ALA A 10 41.14 12.42 8.39
N SER A 11 40.99 11.18 7.93
CA SER A 11 40.24 10.83 6.72
C SER A 11 38.79 11.27 6.93
N ARG A 12 38.42 12.42 6.37
CA ARG A 12 37.02 12.81 6.20
C ARG A 12 36.42 11.94 5.10
N SER A 13 36.04 10.73 5.45
CA SER A 13 35.10 9.94 4.64
C SER A 13 33.73 10.57 4.80
N SER A 14 33.39 11.43 3.85
CA SER A 14 32.09 12.05 3.72
C SER A 14 31.03 10.96 3.51
N TYR A 15 30.33 10.54 4.56
CA TYR A 15 29.01 9.93 4.42
C TYR A 15 28.01 11.05 4.08
N ALA A 16 28.19 11.66 2.90
CA ALA A 16 27.11 12.28 2.18
C ALA A 16 26.25 11.13 1.68
N GLY A 17 25.35 10.68 2.55
CA GLY A 17 24.36 9.67 2.26
C GLY A 17 23.69 9.99 0.94
N MET A 18 23.89 9.08 0.01
CA MET A 18 23.18 8.94 -1.24
C MET A 18 21.68 8.85 -0.92
N VAL A 19 21.02 10.01 -0.78
CA VAL A 19 19.58 10.09 -0.93
C VAL A 19 19.36 9.80 -2.41
N THR A 20 19.12 8.53 -2.73
CA THR A 20 18.64 8.14 -4.03
C THR A 20 17.31 8.86 -4.23
N ASN A 21 17.36 10.02 -4.88
CA ASN A 21 16.20 10.79 -5.35
C ASN A 21 15.40 10.03 -6.43
N ASP A 22 15.61 8.72 -6.58
CA ASP A 22 14.93 7.85 -7.55
C ASP A 22 13.43 7.64 -7.22
N ASP A 23 12.98 7.96 -6.00
CA ASP A 23 11.59 7.78 -5.58
C ASP A 23 10.67 8.98 -5.88
N ARG A 24 11.18 10.02 -6.55
CA ARG A 24 10.43 11.24 -6.91
C ARG A 24 10.14 11.36 -8.40
N MET A 25 10.03 10.26 -9.13
CA MET A 25 9.28 10.33 -10.39
C MET A 25 7.83 10.64 -10.00
N PRO A 26 7.22 11.75 -10.49
CA PRO A 26 5.79 11.93 -10.33
C PRO A 26 5.13 10.83 -11.16
N ARG A 27 4.90 9.66 -10.56
CA ARG A 27 3.89 8.73 -11.05
C ARG A 27 2.66 9.60 -11.23
N ARG A 28 2.26 9.82 -12.48
CA ARG A 28 1.14 10.68 -12.84
C ARG A 28 -0.03 10.17 -12.03
N ARG A 29 -0.37 10.85 -10.94
CA ARG A 29 -1.41 10.38 -10.01
C ARG A 29 -2.70 10.42 -10.79
N ALA A 30 -3.31 9.26 -11.00
CA ALA A 30 -4.68 9.23 -11.47
C ALA A 30 -5.52 10.07 -10.50
N SER A 31 -6.49 10.82 -11.03
CA SER A 31 -7.39 11.58 -10.19
C SER A 31 -8.16 10.61 -9.29
N LEU A 32 -8.43 11.02 -8.05
CA LEU A 32 -9.19 10.18 -7.13
C LEU A 32 -10.60 9.88 -7.66
N GLU A 33 -11.19 10.82 -8.39
CA GLU A 33 -12.47 10.63 -9.08
C GLU A 33 -12.40 9.47 -10.09
N LEU A 34 -11.35 9.41 -10.91
CA LEU A 34 -11.16 8.32 -11.86
C LEU A 34 -10.98 6.98 -11.14
N LEU A 35 -10.14 6.97 -10.10
CA LEU A 35 -9.91 5.76 -9.30
C LEU A 35 -11.21 5.25 -8.65
N ARG A 36 -12.06 6.15 -8.16
CA ARG A 36 -13.37 5.80 -7.58
C ARG A 36 -14.36 5.29 -8.63
N ALA A 37 -14.34 5.86 -9.83
CA ALA A 37 -15.16 5.36 -10.93
C ALA A 37 -14.75 3.92 -11.30
N GLU A 38 -13.46 3.68 -11.50
CA GLU A 38 -12.93 2.35 -11.80
C GLU A 38 -13.22 1.34 -10.68
N ALA A 39 -13.04 1.73 -9.42
CA ALA A 39 -13.38 0.87 -8.29
C ALA A 39 -14.89 0.59 -8.17
N THR A 40 -15.76 1.51 -8.58
CA THR A 40 -17.21 1.27 -8.62
C THR A 40 -17.57 0.22 -9.66
N ASP A 41 -16.93 0.28 -10.83
CA ASP A 41 -17.10 -0.70 -11.89
C ASP A 41 -16.58 -2.08 -11.45
N GLU A 42 -15.38 -2.13 -10.86
CA GLU A 42 -14.79 -3.36 -10.33
C GLU A 42 -15.65 -3.98 -9.22
N LEU A 43 -16.20 -3.18 -8.30
CA LEU A 43 -17.11 -3.67 -7.26
C LEU A 43 -18.37 -4.31 -7.88
N SER A 44 -18.89 -3.72 -8.96
CA SER A 44 -20.04 -4.27 -9.69
C SER A 44 -19.70 -5.62 -10.34
N VAL A 45 -18.48 -5.76 -10.88
CA VAL A 45 -17.97 -7.03 -11.42
C VAL A 45 -17.84 -8.08 -10.31
N LEU A 46 -17.27 -7.73 -9.15
CA LEU A 46 -17.13 -8.63 -8.01
C LEU A 46 -18.49 -9.16 -7.53
N ILE A 47 -19.49 -8.29 -7.42
CA ILE A 47 -20.86 -8.69 -7.07
C ILE A 47 -21.41 -9.65 -8.12
N ALA A 48 -21.29 -9.32 -9.41
CA ALA A 48 -21.81 -10.15 -10.49
C ALA A 48 -21.16 -11.54 -10.53
N GLU A 49 -19.86 -11.63 -10.27
CA GLU A 49 -19.15 -12.92 -10.18
C GLU A 49 -19.67 -13.77 -9.02
N ARG A 50 -19.86 -13.19 -7.84
CA ARG A 50 -20.38 -13.94 -6.67
C ARG A 50 -21.81 -14.42 -6.89
N LEU A 51 -22.66 -13.60 -7.51
CA LEU A 51 -24.00 -14.00 -7.91
C LEU A 51 -23.96 -15.17 -8.91
N ARG A 52 -23.08 -15.11 -9.92
CA ARG A 52 -22.88 -16.21 -10.88
C ARG A 52 -22.34 -17.48 -10.23
N ALA A 53 -21.53 -17.36 -9.19
CA ALA A 53 -21.04 -18.48 -8.40
C ALA A 53 -22.12 -19.09 -7.49
N GLY A 54 -23.32 -18.51 -7.43
CA GLY A 54 -24.44 -19.00 -6.63
C GLY A 54 -24.34 -18.65 -5.14
N GLU A 55 -23.53 -17.65 -4.78
CA GLU A 55 -23.47 -17.17 -3.39
C GLU A 55 -24.75 -16.37 -3.04
N ASP A 56 -25.23 -16.52 -1.80
CA ASP A 56 -26.39 -15.75 -1.31
C ASP A 56 -26.01 -14.27 -1.16
N PRO A 57 -26.68 -13.34 -1.85
CA PRO A 57 -26.45 -11.92 -1.67
C PRO A 57 -26.50 -11.46 -0.22
N TRP A 58 -27.43 -12.00 0.57
CA TRP A 58 -27.58 -11.57 1.96
C TRP A 58 -26.34 -11.91 2.79
N ASP A 59 -25.68 -13.02 2.47
CA ASP A 59 -24.47 -13.46 3.17
C ASP A 59 -23.24 -12.62 2.77
N PHE A 60 -23.04 -12.30 1.48
CA PHE A 60 -21.79 -11.67 1.05
C PHE A 60 -21.82 -10.15 0.94
N MET A 61 -22.99 -9.53 0.90
CA MET A 61 -23.08 -8.07 0.75
C MET A 61 -22.44 -7.33 1.94
N GLU A 62 -22.49 -7.89 3.15
CA GLU A 62 -21.84 -7.33 4.35
C GLU A 62 -20.30 -7.43 4.30
N ASP A 63 -19.77 -8.36 3.52
CA ASP A 63 -18.33 -8.58 3.38
C ASP A 63 -17.68 -7.65 2.35
N LEU A 64 -18.47 -7.00 1.50
CA LEU A 64 -17.96 -6.19 0.38
C LEU A 64 -17.09 -5.02 0.87
N PRO A 65 -15.98 -4.73 0.18
CA PRO A 65 -15.23 -3.52 0.46
C PRO A 65 -16.04 -2.29 0.03
N THR A 66 -15.84 -1.18 0.72
CA THR A 66 -16.26 0.13 0.21
C THR A 66 -15.44 0.49 -1.04
N VAL A 67 -15.94 1.43 -1.84
CA VAL A 67 -15.22 1.94 -3.03
C VAL A 67 -13.84 2.48 -2.65
N ASP A 68 -13.74 3.24 -1.56
CA ASP A 68 -12.45 3.80 -1.11
C ASP A 68 -11.48 2.72 -0.62
N GLU A 69 -11.97 1.67 0.04
CA GLU A 69 -11.13 0.52 0.39
C GLU A 69 -10.65 -0.22 -0.86
N LEU A 70 -11.51 -0.38 -1.86
CA LEU A 70 -11.15 -1.01 -3.13
C LEU A 70 -10.09 -0.20 -3.89
N VAL A 71 -10.19 1.13 -3.91
CA VAL A 71 -9.13 2.01 -4.43
C VAL A 71 -7.80 1.76 -3.71
N VAL A 72 -7.82 1.65 -2.38
CA VAL A 72 -6.60 1.36 -1.60
C VAL A 72 -6.01 -0.01 -1.98
N PHE A 73 -6.83 -1.04 -2.22
CA PHE A 73 -6.30 -2.34 -2.69
C PHE A 73 -5.67 -2.26 -4.07
N THR A 74 -6.29 -1.56 -5.01
CA THR A 74 -5.75 -1.38 -6.36
C THR A 74 -4.39 -0.69 -6.30
N LEU A 75 -4.29 0.45 -5.60
CA LEU A 75 -3.03 1.17 -5.42
C LEU A 75 -1.96 0.32 -4.71
N ARG A 76 -2.36 -0.50 -3.73
CA ARG A 76 -1.46 -1.43 -3.04
C ARG A 76 -0.98 -2.54 -3.99
N ALA A 77 -1.86 -3.12 -4.79
CA ALA A 77 -1.54 -4.16 -5.77
C ALA A 77 -0.58 -3.63 -6.84
N GLU A 78 -0.81 -2.42 -7.36
CA GLU A 78 0.11 -1.75 -8.28
C GLU A 78 1.49 -1.53 -7.67
N ASN A 79 1.56 -1.14 -6.39
CA ASN A 79 2.83 -1.01 -5.69
C ASN A 79 3.55 -2.36 -5.57
N ILE A 80 2.83 -3.45 -5.28
CA ILE A 80 3.40 -4.80 -5.21
C ILE A 80 3.92 -5.23 -6.58
N ALA A 81 3.12 -5.06 -7.64
CA ALA A 81 3.47 -5.40 -9.01
C ALA A 81 4.71 -4.62 -9.49
N ALA A 82 4.78 -3.32 -9.24
CA ALA A 82 5.92 -2.47 -9.56
C ALA A 82 7.23 -2.89 -8.87
N ASN A 83 7.14 -3.68 -7.81
CA ASN A 83 8.26 -4.20 -7.03
C ASN A 83 8.48 -5.72 -7.25
N GLY A 84 8.14 -6.22 -8.44
CA GLY A 84 8.39 -7.60 -8.84
C GLY A 84 7.43 -8.62 -8.22
N GLY A 85 6.25 -8.20 -7.75
CA GLY A 85 5.19 -9.09 -7.31
C GLY A 85 5.46 -9.84 -5.99
N SER A 86 6.60 -9.59 -5.33
CA SER A 86 6.96 -10.27 -4.09
C SER A 86 6.03 -9.86 -2.94
N ARG A 87 5.57 -10.84 -2.16
CA ARG A 87 4.69 -10.61 -1.00
C ARG A 87 5.34 -9.60 -0.03
N PRO A 88 4.68 -8.49 0.31
CA PRO A 88 5.26 -7.50 1.21
C PRO A 88 5.44 -8.04 2.63
N THR A 89 6.52 -7.62 3.29
CA THR A 89 6.62 -7.74 4.75
C THR A 89 5.62 -6.81 5.43
N ALA A 90 5.25 -7.08 6.68
CA ALA A 90 4.34 -6.21 7.46
C ALA A 90 4.82 -4.75 7.52
N SER A 91 6.12 -4.52 7.74
CA SER A 91 6.70 -3.18 7.75
C SER A 91 6.61 -2.48 6.40
N ARG A 92 6.73 -3.23 5.29
CA ARG A 92 6.59 -2.68 3.94
C ARG A 92 5.12 -2.37 3.63
N HIS A 93 4.22 -3.26 4.00
CA HIS A 93 2.77 -3.05 3.89
C HIS A 93 2.32 -1.77 4.61
N TYR A 94 2.75 -1.59 5.86
CA TYR A 94 2.47 -0.36 6.63
C TYR A 94 2.98 0.91 5.91
N ARG A 95 4.20 0.89 5.37
CA ARG A 95 4.76 2.04 4.65
C ARG A 95 3.96 2.39 3.39
N VAL A 96 3.52 1.38 2.63
CA VAL A 96 2.72 1.58 1.43
C VAL A 96 1.37 2.21 1.78
N LEU A 97 0.66 1.66 2.77
CA LEU A 97 -0.62 2.22 3.21
C LEU A 97 -0.49 3.66 3.70
N ARG A 98 0.54 3.94 4.51
CA ARG A 98 0.82 5.30 4.98
C ARG A 98 1.12 6.26 3.82
N GLN A 99 1.84 5.80 2.79
CA GLN A 99 2.12 6.61 1.61
C GLN A 99 0.84 6.93 0.83
N ILE A 100 -0.08 5.96 0.68
CA ILE A 100 -1.38 6.16 0.03
C ILE A 100 -2.18 7.27 0.73
N SER A 101 -2.25 7.28 2.08
CA SER A 101 -2.95 8.35 2.80
C SER A 101 -2.32 9.74 2.61
N LEU A 102 -1.00 9.82 2.44
CA LEU A 102 -0.33 11.09 2.14
C LEU A 102 -0.60 11.56 0.71
N ASP A 103 -0.76 10.61 -0.21
CA ASP A 103 -0.97 10.91 -1.63
C ASP A 103 -2.43 11.23 -1.96
N TYR A 104 -3.36 10.63 -1.20
CA TYR A 104 -4.80 10.77 -1.30
C TYR A 104 -5.41 10.94 0.10
N PRO A 105 -5.39 12.16 0.68
CA PRO A 105 -5.86 12.42 2.04
C PRO A 105 -7.30 11.97 2.29
N GLU A 106 -8.16 11.99 1.28
CA GLU A 106 -9.55 11.55 1.34
C GLU A 106 -9.69 10.04 1.60
N LEU A 107 -8.67 9.23 1.28
CA LEU A 107 -8.64 7.79 1.55
C LEU A 107 -8.13 7.45 2.95
N THR A 108 -7.80 8.46 3.77
CA THR A 108 -7.20 8.25 5.10
C THR A 108 -8.04 7.32 5.95
N GLU A 109 -9.36 7.52 6.03
CA GLU A 109 -10.25 6.68 6.84
C GLU A 109 -10.23 5.21 6.39
N ALA A 110 -10.33 4.95 5.07
CA ALA A 110 -10.21 3.60 4.51
C ALA A 110 -8.87 2.96 4.88
N VAL A 111 -7.76 3.71 4.76
CA VAL A 111 -6.45 3.21 5.18
C VAL A 111 -6.40 2.88 6.68
N TRP A 112 -6.97 3.72 7.55
CA TRP A 112 -7.02 3.45 8.99
C TRP A 112 -7.83 2.21 9.32
N ARG A 113 -8.97 1.99 8.65
CA ARG A 113 -9.73 0.74 8.80
C ARG A 113 -8.85 -0.45 8.44
N LEU A 114 -8.15 -0.42 7.32
CA LEU A 114 -7.28 -1.52 6.90
C LEU A 114 -6.05 -1.73 7.80
N LEU A 115 -5.52 -0.68 8.42
CA LEU A 115 -4.47 -0.80 9.43
C LEU A 115 -4.98 -1.40 10.75
N GLY A 116 -6.21 -1.05 11.15
CA GLY A 116 -6.87 -1.60 12.34
C GLY A 116 -7.41 -3.02 12.13
N GLU A 117 -7.75 -3.35 10.89
CA GLU A 117 -8.31 -4.63 10.45
C GLU A 117 -7.26 -5.68 10.10
N ALA A 118 -5.99 -5.50 10.47
CA ALA A 118 -4.93 -6.49 10.27
C ALA A 118 -5.19 -7.89 10.91
N ASN A 119 -6.38 -8.13 11.48
CA ASN A 119 -6.89 -9.41 11.96
C ASN A 119 -8.17 -9.92 11.25
N THR A 120 -8.84 -9.14 10.40
CA THR A 120 -10.01 -9.60 9.65
C THR A 120 -9.54 -10.07 8.27
N HIS A 121 -9.38 -11.38 8.12
CA HIS A 121 -9.07 -12.00 6.84
C HIS A 121 -10.31 -11.91 5.94
N ARG A 122 -10.66 -10.70 5.47
CA ARG A 122 -11.79 -10.55 4.57
C ARG A 122 -11.49 -11.28 3.28
N ARG A 123 -12.47 -12.03 2.78
CA ARG A 123 -12.32 -12.99 1.67
C ARG A 123 -11.86 -12.34 0.35
N TRP A 124 -12.01 -11.03 0.22
CA TRP A 124 -11.53 -10.25 -0.94
C TRP A 124 -10.10 -9.74 -0.80
N ASP A 125 -9.45 -9.78 0.40
CA ASP A 125 -8.02 -9.47 0.51
C ASP A 125 -7.21 -10.67 -0.02
N ALA A 126 -7.06 -10.70 -1.34
CA ALA A 126 -6.35 -11.73 -2.08
C ALA A 126 -4.87 -11.89 -1.66
N THR A 127 -4.34 -11.04 -0.77
CA THR A 127 -2.94 -11.09 -0.33
C THR A 127 -2.70 -11.65 1.07
N VAL A 128 -3.76 -12.05 1.80
CA VAL A 128 -3.66 -12.60 3.17
C VAL A 128 -4.24 -14.02 3.30
N ARG A 129 -4.39 -14.77 2.20
CA ARG A 129 -4.68 -16.20 2.29
C ARG A 129 -3.46 -17.02 1.92
N VAL A 130 -2.66 -17.35 2.93
CA VAL A 130 -1.83 -18.56 3.16
C VAL A 130 -0.87 -18.19 4.30
N ASP A 131 -1.27 -18.49 5.53
CA ASP A 131 -0.42 -18.88 6.68
C ASP A 131 -1.37 -19.48 7.75
N ALA A 132 -2.04 -20.55 7.34
CA ALA A 132 -2.74 -21.46 8.23
C ALA A 132 -2.41 -22.89 7.72
N SER A 133 -1.17 -23.30 7.93
CA SER A 133 -0.67 -24.68 7.87
C SER A 133 0.58 -24.78 8.70
#